data_AF-A0A1A0V7U8-F1
#
_entry.id   AF-A0A1A0V7U8-F1
#
_cell.length_a   1.000
_cell.length_b   1.000
_cell.length_c   1.000
_cell.angle_alpha   90.00
_cell.angle_beta   90.00
_cell.angle_gamma   90.00
#
_symmetry.space_group_name_H-M   'P 1'
#
loop_
_entity.id
_entity.type
_entity.pdbx_description
1 polymer ?
#
loop_
_entity_poly.entity_id
_entity_poly.type
_entity_poly.pdbx_seq_one_letter_code
_entity_poly.pdbx_strand_id
1 'polypeptide(L)'
;MSSWGTRLVASAAAAGALLGVGAGTAAAWPTPLTSDQIRYVNSARASFPTDDDTLMLVGSQMCRGLYTGKHAPDVIGEASASYGISPEQAAGVLSAARGSLCTQAPG
;
A
#
# COMPACT_ATOMS: atom_id res chain seq x y z
N MET A 1 28.80 -12.75 49.01
CA MET A 1 28.27 -11.68 48.14
C MET A 1 28.80 -11.89 46.73
N SER A 2 27.88 -11.95 45.78
CA SER A 2 27.89 -12.83 44.60
C SER A 2 28.76 -12.34 43.42
N SER A 3 29.84 -13.08 43.08
CA SER A 3 30.66 -12.86 41.87
C SER A 3 29.98 -13.32 40.57
N TRP A 4 28.76 -13.86 40.67
CA TRP A 4 28.02 -14.43 39.54
C TRP A 4 27.28 -13.36 38.74
N GLY A 5 26.90 -12.25 39.37
CA GLY A 5 26.20 -11.14 38.71
C GLY A 5 27.02 -10.44 37.63
N THR A 6 28.34 -10.28 37.85
CA THR A 6 29.22 -9.59 36.91
C THR A 6 29.41 -10.36 35.59
N ARG A 7 29.38 -11.70 35.64
CA ARG A 7 29.57 -12.54 34.44
C ARG A 7 28.35 -12.51 33.51
N LEU A 8 27.14 -12.41 34.06
CA LEU A 8 25.90 -12.37 33.28
C LEU A 8 25.70 -11.05 32.53
N VAL A 9 26.19 -9.94 33.07
CA VAL A 9 26.11 -8.62 32.42
C VAL A 9 27.07 -8.56 31.21
N ALA A 10 28.26 -9.14 31.34
CA ALA A 10 29.26 -9.12 30.27
C ALA A 10 28.82 -9.92 29.04
N SER A 11 28.18 -11.08 29.22
CA SER A 11 27.69 -11.89 28.11
C SER A 11 26.50 -11.24 27.39
N ALA A 12 25.61 -10.57 28.12
CA ALA A 12 24.49 -9.83 27.53
C ALA A 12 24.96 -8.64 26.67
N ALA A 13 25.98 -7.91 27.12
CA ALA A 13 26.55 -6.79 26.37
C ALA A 13 27.22 -7.23 25.05
N ALA A 14 27.94 -8.36 25.06
CA ALA A 14 28.58 -8.91 23.87
C ALA A 14 27.55 -9.41 22.83
N ALA A 15 26.47 -10.04 23.27
CA ALA A 15 25.38 -10.47 22.38
C ALA A 15 24.63 -9.27 21.75
N GLY A 16 24.38 -8.22 22.54
CA GLY A 16 23.78 -6.97 22.04
C GLY A 16 24.66 -6.27 21.00
N ALA A 17 25.98 -6.27 21.19
CA ALA A 17 26.93 -5.69 20.25
C ALA A 17 26.94 -6.44 18.91
N LEU A 18 26.83 -7.78 18.90
CA LEU A 18 26.81 -8.56 17.66
C LEU A 18 25.47 -8.42 16.89
N LEU A 19 24.36 -8.28 17.60
CA LEU A 19 23.03 -8.07 16.99
C LEU A 19 22.84 -6.64 16.46
N GLY A 20 23.57 -5.66 17.01
CA GLY A 20 23.50 -4.26 16.56
C GLY A 20 24.19 -3.99 15.21
N VAL A 21 25.11 -4.85 14.77
CA VAL A 21 25.88 -4.65 13.51
C VAL A 21 25.09 -5.12 12.27
N GLY A 22 24.02 -5.90 12.45
CA GLY A 22 23.20 -6.44 11.35
C GLY A 22 21.95 -5.61 11.02
N ALA A 23 21.58 -4.64 11.85
CA ALA A 23 20.44 -3.76 11.60
C ALA A 23 20.86 -2.65 10.63
N GLY A 24 21.00 -3.00 9.35
CA GLY A 24 21.02 -1.98 8.30
C GLY A 24 19.78 -1.11 8.43
N THR A 25 19.93 0.20 8.26
CA THR A 25 18.77 1.08 8.14
C THR A 25 17.89 0.53 7.03
N ALA A 26 16.58 0.41 7.28
CA ALA A 26 15.62 0.10 6.23
C ALA A 26 15.69 1.24 5.20
N ALA A 27 16.51 1.07 4.18
CA ALA A 27 16.55 1.96 3.04
C ALA A 27 15.26 1.68 2.25
N ALA A 28 14.24 2.52 2.46
CA ALA A 28 13.12 2.61 1.55
C ALA A 28 13.69 3.11 0.22
N TRP A 29 14.12 2.20 -0.63
CA TRP A 29 14.41 2.53 -2.02
C TRP A 29 13.12 3.11 -2.60
N PRO A 30 13.12 4.36 -3.09
CA PRO A 30 11.96 4.86 -3.81
C PRO A 30 11.80 3.93 -5.01
N THR A 31 10.76 3.10 -5.01
CA THR A 31 10.39 2.39 -6.22
C THR A 31 9.61 3.41 -7.02
N PRO A 32 10.20 4.02 -8.07
CA PRO A 32 9.49 5.04 -8.81
C PRO A 32 8.22 4.42 -9.41
N LEU A 33 7.12 5.17 -9.36
CA LEU A 33 5.90 4.76 -10.02
C LEU A 33 6.16 4.57 -11.52
N THR A 34 5.56 3.53 -12.10
CA THR A 34 5.61 3.32 -13.55
C THR A 34 4.82 4.41 -14.27
N SER A 35 5.02 4.55 -15.59
CA SER A 35 4.27 5.53 -16.40
C SER A 35 2.76 5.33 -16.32
N ASP A 36 2.29 4.08 -16.24
CA ASP A 36 0.86 3.77 -16.14
C ASP A 36 0.30 4.09 -14.75
N GLN A 37 1.09 3.86 -13.70
CA GLN A 37 0.73 4.27 -12.34
C GLN A 37 0.65 5.79 -12.24
N ILE A 38 1.60 6.53 -12.81
CA ILE A 38 1.56 8.00 -12.86
C ILE A 38 0.31 8.49 -13.62
N ARG A 39 -0.02 7.89 -14.76
CA ARG A 39 -1.24 8.21 -15.51
C ARG A 39 -2.49 7.96 -14.65
N TYR A 40 -2.51 6.84 -13.93
CA TYR A 40 -3.58 6.48 -13.02
C TYR A 40 -3.77 7.53 -11.92
N VAL A 41 -2.75 7.82 -11.10
CA VAL A 41 -2.90 8.77 -9.98
C VAL A 41 -3.29 10.16 -10.45
N ASN A 42 -2.72 10.63 -11.57
CA ASN A 42 -3.09 11.93 -12.15
C ASN A 42 -4.56 11.99 -12.57
N SER A 43 -5.10 10.90 -13.14
CA SER A 43 -6.51 10.84 -13.53
C SER A 43 -7.43 10.66 -12.32
N ALA A 44 -7.06 9.81 -11.36
CA ALA A 44 -7.90 9.46 -10.22
C ALA A 44 -8.06 10.62 -9.23
N ARG A 45 -7.06 11.49 -9.09
CA ARG A 45 -7.10 12.64 -8.18
C ARG A 45 -8.21 13.63 -8.49
N ALA A 46 -8.65 13.70 -9.76
CA ALA A 46 -9.79 14.53 -10.14
C ALA A 46 -11.10 14.09 -9.47
N SER A 47 -11.24 12.80 -9.17
CA SER A 47 -12.41 12.23 -8.49
C SER A 47 -12.22 12.10 -6.99
N PHE A 48 -11.01 11.74 -6.56
CA PHE A 48 -10.68 11.54 -5.15
C PHE A 48 -9.34 12.23 -4.80
N PRO A 49 -9.37 13.49 -4.32
CA PRO A 49 -8.16 14.25 -4.04
C PRO A 49 -7.50 13.79 -2.73
N THR A 50 -6.71 12.72 -2.80
CA THR A 50 -5.95 12.15 -1.68
C THR A 50 -4.50 11.86 -2.10
N ASP A 51 -3.71 11.29 -1.19
CA ASP A 51 -2.33 10.88 -1.41
C ASP A 51 -2.21 9.76 -2.45
N ASP A 52 -1.09 9.73 -3.16
CA ASP A 52 -0.84 8.79 -4.27
C ASP A 52 -0.87 7.34 -3.80
N ASP A 53 -0.39 7.07 -2.59
CA ASP A 53 -0.42 5.73 -1.99
C ASP A 53 -1.85 5.27 -1.72
N THR A 54 -2.71 6.17 -1.23
CA THR A 54 -4.13 5.87 -1.01
C THR A 54 -4.81 5.60 -2.34
N LEU A 55 -4.56 6.42 -3.36
CA LEU A 55 -5.07 6.17 -4.72
C LEU A 55 -4.61 4.80 -5.23
N MET A 56 -3.30 4.51 -5.17
CA MET A 56 -2.74 3.24 -5.61
C MET A 56 -3.35 2.05 -4.89
N LEU A 57 -3.62 2.17 -3.58
CA LEU A 57 -4.26 1.14 -2.79
C LEU A 57 -5.72 0.90 -3.23
N VAL A 58 -6.51 1.97 -3.35
CA VAL A 58 -7.92 1.91 -3.76
C VAL A 58 -8.04 1.31 -5.16
N GLY A 59 -7.33 1.86 -6.15
CA GLY A 59 -7.37 1.39 -7.52
C GLY A 59 -6.94 -0.07 -7.65
N SER A 60 -5.89 -0.48 -6.95
CA SER A 60 -5.42 -1.86 -6.96
C SER A 60 -6.45 -2.83 -6.35
N GLN A 61 -7.11 -2.46 -5.24
CA GLN A 61 -8.17 -3.28 -4.65
C GLN A 61 -9.37 -3.42 -5.56
N MET A 62 -9.82 -2.32 -6.19
CA MET A 62 -10.94 -2.38 -7.13
C MET A 62 -10.62 -3.25 -8.34
N CYS A 63 -9.44 -3.06 -8.93
CA CYS A 63 -8.96 -3.90 -10.04
C CYS A 63 -8.89 -5.37 -9.64
N ARG A 64 -8.38 -5.69 -8.45
CA ARG A 64 -8.37 -7.05 -7.93
C ARG A 64 -9.78 -7.62 -7.82
N GLY A 65 -10.72 -6.85 -7.27
CA GLY A 65 -12.12 -7.25 -7.16
C GLY A 65 -12.69 -7.68 -8.52
N LEU A 66 -12.50 -6.86 -9.55
CA LEU A 66 -12.95 -7.17 -10.91
C LEU A 66 -12.29 -8.42 -11.49
N TYR A 67 -10.97 -8.56 -11.36
CA TYR A 67 -10.26 -9.75 -11.83
C TYR A 67 -10.66 -11.03 -11.07
N THR A 68 -11.17 -10.89 -9.86
CA THR A 68 -11.73 -12.01 -9.07
C THR A 68 -13.23 -12.23 -9.30
N GLY A 69 -13.84 -11.53 -10.25
CA GLY A 69 -15.23 -11.74 -10.67
C GLY A 69 -16.27 -10.89 -9.95
N LYS A 70 -15.88 -9.89 -9.15
CA LYS A 70 -16.84 -8.90 -8.62
C LYS A 70 -17.30 -7.97 -9.75
N HIS A 71 -18.54 -7.50 -9.68
CA HIS A 71 -19.04 -6.52 -10.64
C HIS A 71 -18.64 -5.09 -10.24
N ALA A 72 -18.64 -4.17 -11.22
CA ALA A 72 -18.31 -2.77 -10.97
C ALA A 72 -19.08 -2.12 -9.79
N PRO A 73 -20.41 -2.33 -9.62
CA PRO A 73 -21.14 -1.75 -8.49
C PRO A 73 -20.64 -2.24 -7.13
N ASP A 74 -20.21 -3.50 -7.03
CA ASP A 74 -19.75 -4.09 -5.78
C ASP A 74 -18.42 -3.47 -5.34
N VAL A 75 -17.45 -3.35 -6.26
CA VAL A 75 -16.14 -2.74 -5.95
C VAL A 75 -16.26 -1.24 -5.68
N ILE A 76 -17.22 -0.55 -6.31
CA ILE A 76 -17.55 0.85 -6.01
C ILE A 76 -18.10 0.97 -4.59
N GLY A 77 -19.08 0.13 -4.23
CA GLY A 77 -19.67 0.13 -2.89
C GLY A 77 -18.65 -0.20 -1.80
N GLU A 78 -17.79 -1.20 -2.04
CA GLU A 78 -16.69 -1.55 -1.14
C GLU A 78 -15.69 -0.40 -0.96
N ALA A 79 -15.33 0.29 -2.05
CA ALA A 79 -14.44 1.44 -1.99
C ALA A 79 -15.10 2.60 -1.20
N SER A 80 -16.36 2.90 -1.47
CA SER A 80 -17.11 3.92 -0.71
C SER A 80 -17.17 3.60 0.78
N ALA A 81 -17.46 2.34 1.13
CA ALA A 81 -17.52 1.92 2.53
C ALA A 81 -16.14 1.94 3.22
N SER A 82 -15.09 1.52 2.52
CA SER A 82 -13.75 1.36 3.11
C SER A 82 -12.97 2.66 3.22
N TYR A 83 -13.19 3.59 2.29
CA TYR A 83 -12.41 4.83 2.18
C TYR A 83 -13.24 6.09 2.44
N GLY A 84 -14.54 5.96 2.74
CA GLY A 84 -15.42 7.09 3.04
C GLY A 84 -15.67 8.03 1.85
N ILE A 85 -15.47 7.54 0.62
CA ILE A 85 -15.67 8.30 -0.62
C ILE A 85 -17.09 8.10 -1.17
N SER A 86 -17.64 9.11 -1.85
CA SER A 86 -18.96 8.96 -2.46
C SER A 86 -18.95 7.90 -3.57
N PRO A 87 -20.08 7.26 -3.90
CA PRO A 87 -20.17 6.30 -5.01
C PRO A 87 -19.72 6.90 -6.34
N GLU A 88 -20.02 8.18 -6.58
CA GLU A 88 -19.60 8.90 -7.79
C GLU A 88 -18.08 9.09 -7.83
N GLN A 89 -17.48 9.43 -6.68
CA GLN A 89 -16.01 9.52 -6.57
C GLN A 89 -15.35 8.16 -6.80
N ALA A 90 -15.88 7.10 -6.17
CA ALA A 90 -15.42 5.73 -6.38
C ALA A 90 -15.57 5.28 -7.84
N ALA A 91 -16.68 5.62 -8.51
CA ALA A 91 -16.86 5.33 -9.93
C ALA A 91 -15.82 6.05 -10.81
N GLY A 92 -15.49 7.31 -10.48
CA GLY A 92 -14.43 8.04 -11.15
C GLY A 92 -13.04 7.40 -10.96
N VAL A 93 -12.74 6.95 -9.74
CA VAL A 93 -11.51 6.20 -9.43
C VAL A 93 -11.47 4.87 -10.21
N LEU A 94 -12.59 4.15 -10.29
CA LEU A 94 -12.69 2.91 -11.06
C LEU A 94 -12.48 3.15 -12.57
N SER A 95 -13.06 4.23 -13.10
CA SER A 95 -12.88 4.61 -14.50
C SER A 95 -11.41 4.91 -14.81
N ALA A 96 -10.72 5.65 -13.93
CA ALA A 96 -9.29 5.91 -14.06
C ALA A 96 -8.47 4.61 -14.00
N ALA A 97 -8.82 3.71 -13.09
CA ALA A 97 -8.14 2.41 -12.93
C ALA A 97 -8.31 1.52 -14.16
N ARG A 98 -9.51 1.46 -14.76
CA ARG A 98 -9.75 0.73 -16.03
C ARG A 98 -9.03 1.34 -17.23
N GLY A 99 -8.73 2.64 -17.21
CA GLY A 99 -7.92 3.28 -18.25
C GLY A 99 -6.42 2.99 -18.17
N SER A 100 -5.94 2.35 -17.11
CA SER A 100 -4.50 2.23 -16.83
C SER A 100 -4.11 0.93 -16.12
N LEU A 101 -4.53 0.72 -14.88
CA LEU A 101 -4.13 -0.41 -14.04
C LEU A 101 -4.80 -1.74 -14.42
N CYS A 102 -6.09 -1.71 -14.79
CA CYS A 102 -6.85 -2.91 -15.12
C CYS A 102 -7.68 -2.78 -16.39
N THR A 103 -6.99 -2.48 -17.48
CA THR A 103 -7.56 -2.36 -18.84
C THR A 103 -8.25 -3.62 -19.34
N GLN A 104 -7.89 -4.79 -18.80
CA GLN A 104 -8.44 -6.09 -19.18
C GLN A 104 -9.48 -6.63 -18.18
N ALA A 105 -9.84 -5.85 -17.15
CA ALA A 105 -10.76 -6.33 -16.13
C ALA A 105 -12.21 -6.42 -16.67
N PRO A 106 -12.94 -7.51 -16.37
CA PRO A 106 -14.33 -7.67 -16.76
C PRO A 106 -15.25 -6.57 -16.22
N GLY A 107 -16.39 -6.36 -16.89
CA GLY A 107 -17.40 -5.32 -16.63
C GLY A 107 -18.23 -5.54 -15.37
#